data_AF-A0A6V8KKG2-F1
#
_entry.id   AF-A0A6V8KKG2-F1
#
_cell.length_a   1.000
_cell.length_b   1.000
_cell.length_c   1.000
_cell.angle_alpha   90.00
_cell.angle_beta   90.00
_cell.angle_gamma   90.00
#
_symmetry.space_group_name_H-M   'P 1'
#
loop_
_entity.id
_entity.type
_entity.pdbx_description
1 polymer ?
#
loop_
_entity_poly.entity_id
_entity_poly.type
_entity_poly.pdbx_seq_one_letter_code
_entity_poly.pdbx_strand_id
1 'polypeptide(L)'
;MHRILTFPDHLRLINERSNAFRAAVSAAPSLDLRVPTHPERTLFDLVQHVGMGRRKSAAIIAAGPADAPPDKSAWEDGVGAPRERGPSWPGGPSASNN
;
A
#
# COMPACT_ATOMS: atom_id res chain seq x y z
N MET A 1 -22.36 -14.95 7.53
CA MET A 1 -22.59 -15.15 6.08
C MET A 1 -21.42 -14.53 5.32
N HIS A 2 -20.68 -15.32 4.53
CA HIS A 2 -19.66 -14.78 3.63
C HIS A 2 -20.31 -14.39 2.31
N ARG A 3 -20.37 -13.09 2.02
CA ARG A 3 -20.80 -12.59 0.72
C ARG A 3 -19.62 -12.71 -0.25
N ILE A 4 -19.76 -13.56 -1.25
CA ILE A 4 -18.81 -13.62 -2.36
C ILE A 4 -19.05 -12.36 -3.21
N LEU A 5 -18.05 -11.49 -3.31
CA LEU A 5 -18.10 -10.30 -4.16
C LEU A 5 -17.73 -10.66 -5.59
N THR A 6 -18.28 -9.94 -6.56
CA THR A 6 -17.82 -10.03 -7.95
C THR A 6 -16.37 -9.55 -8.07
N PHE A 7 -15.68 -9.89 -9.16
CA PHE A 7 -14.33 -9.38 -9.39
C PHE A 7 -14.28 -7.84 -9.48
N PRO A 8 -15.18 -7.15 -10.22
CA PRO A 8 -15.26 -5.69 -10.20
C PRO A 8 -15.50 -5.10 -8.80
N ASP A 9 -16.37 -5.73 -7.99
CA ASP A 9 -16.61 -5.28 -6.62
C ASP A 9 -15.37 -5.41 -5.73
N HIS A 10 -14.58 -6.47 -5.90
CA HIS A 10 -13.30 -6.60 -5.21
C HIS A 10 -12.33 -5.49 -5.58
N LEU A 11 -12.20 -5.15 -6.87
CA LEU A 11 -11.31 -4.08 -7.31
C LEU A 11 -11.76 -2.72 -6.75
N ARG A 12 -13.07 -2.44 -6.77
CA ARG A 12 -13.63 -1.23 -6.17
C ARG A 12 -13.33 -1.15 -4.68
N LEU A 13 -13.55 -2.24 -3.95
CA LEU A 13 -13.30 -2.31 -2.51
C LEU A 13 -11.81 -2.15 -2.16
N ILE A 14 -10.91 -2.73 -2.97
CA ILE A 14 -9.47 -2.55 -2.82
C ILE A 14 -9.11 -1.08 -3.01
N ASN A 15 -9.64 -0.41 -4.03
CA ASN A 15 -9.36 1.00 -4.30
C ASN A 15 -9.86 1.90 -3.16
N GLU A 16 -11.11 1.70 -2.73
CA GLU A 16 -11.73 2.44 -1.63
C GLU A 16 -10.92 2.33 -0.33
N ARG A 17 -10.59 1.10 0.07
CA ARG A 17 -9.81 0.85 1.30
C ARG A 17 -8.38 1.36 1.20
N SER A 18 -7.76 1.28 0.02
CA SER A 18 -6.40 1.80 -0.20
C SER A 18 -6.38 3.32 -0.10
N ASN A 19 -7.41 4.00 -0.62
CA ASN A 19 -7.54 5.46 -0.52
C ASN A 19 -7.80 5.90 0.92
N ALA A 20 -8.73 5.24 1.62
CA ALA A 20 -8.99 5.50 3.04
C ALA A 20 -7.73 5.31 3.89
N PHE A 21 -6.95 4.25 3.63
CA PHE A 21 -5.70 3.99 4.33
C PHE A 21 -4.66 5.10 4.08
N ARG A 22 -4.44 5.50 2.83
CA ARG A 22 -3.50 6.60 2.48
C ARG A 22 -3.92 7.92 3.11
N ALA A 23 -5.21 8.24 3.10
CA ALA A 23 -5.75 9.45 3.73
C ALA A 23 -5.52 9.44 5.25
N ALA A 24 -5.77 8.32 5.93
CA ALA A 24 -5.53 8.17 7.36
C ALA A 24 -4.04 8.31 7.71
N VAL A 25 -3.14 7.70 6.93
CA VAL A 25 -1.69 7.83 7.11
C VAL A 25 -1.24 9.28 6.89
N SER A 26 -1.78 9.96 5.86
CA SER A 26 -1.46 11.36 5.59
C SER A 26 -1.92 12.29 6.70
N ALA A 27 -3.08 12.03 7.29
CA ALA A 27 -3.64 12.82 8.39
C ALA A 27 -2.97 12.54 9.75
N ALA A 28 -2.18 11.45 9.86
CA ALA A 28 -1.53 11.10 11.11
C ALA A 28 -0.45 12.15 11.49
N PRO A 29 -0.43 12.59 12.76
CA PRO A 29 0.56 13.56 13.23
C PRO A 29 1.98 12.97 13.26
N SER A 30 2.12 11.66 13.50
CA SER A 30 3.38 10.92 13.47
C SER A 30 3.18 9.49 12.98
N LEU A 31 4.21 8.90 12.38
CA LEU A 31 4.25 7.47 12.02
C LEU A 31 4.62 6.57 13.21
N ASP A 32 5.04 7.13 14.35
CA ASP A 32 5.41 6.38 15.55
C ASP A 32 4.19 6.02 16.43
N LEU A 33 2.99 6.46 16.03
CA LEU A 33 1.75 6.12 16.74
C LEU A 33 1.55 4.60 16.79
N ARG A 34 1.20 4.08 17.96
CA ARG A 34 0.91 2.64 18.12
C ARG A 34 -0.41 2.25 17.46
N VAL A 35 -0.43 1.09 16.81
CA VAL A 35 -1.66 0.56 16.21
C VAL A 35 -2.60 0.08 17.33
N PRO A 36 -3.86 0.53 17.39
CA PRO A 36 -4.76 0.20 18.50
C PRO A 36 -4.98 -1.30 18.75
N THR A 37 -4.96 -2.11 17.70
CA THR A 37 -5.15 -3.57 17.80
C THR A 37 -3.85 -4.35 18.02
N HIS A 38 -2.70 -3.71 17.79
CA HIS A 38 -1.35 -4.28 17.84
C HIS A 38 -0.37 -3.24 18.39
N PRO A 39 -0.43 -2.96 19.70
CA PRO A 39 0.31 -1.85 20.29
C PRO A 39 1.83 -2.05 20.25
N GLU A 40 2.31 -3.26 19.95
CA GLU A 40 3.72 -3.55 19.70
C GLU A 40 4.22 -2.99 18.37
N ARG A 41 3.34 -2.58 17.46
CA ARG A 41 3.66 -2.04 16.13
C ARG A 41 3.32 -0.55 16.04
N THR A 42 4.15 0.18 15.32
CA THR A 42 3.91 1.58 14.94
C THR A 42 3.07 1.67 13.66
N LEU A 43 2.53 2.85 13.36
CA LEU A 43 1.88 3.14 12.09
C LEU A 43 2.86 2.96 10.93
N PHE A 44 4.15 3.30 11.12
CA PHE A 44 5.22 3.01 10.18
C PHE A 44 5.30 1.51 9.86
N ASP A 45 5.32 0.65 10.87
CA ASP A 45 5.39 -0.81 10.69
C ASP A 45 4.17 -1.34 9.93
N LEU A 46 3.00 -0.75 10.15
CA LEU A 46 1.77 -1.09 9.42
C LEU A 46 1.85 -0.68 7.94
N VAL A 47 2.27 0.57 7.66
CA VAL A 47 2.47 1.06 6.29
C VAL A 47 3.48 0.20 5.55
N GLN A 48 4.56 -0.15 6.22
CA GLN A 48 5.60 -1.04 5.69
C GLN A 48 5.06 -2.41 5.33
N HIS A 49 4.34 -3.03 6.27
CA HIS A 49 3.78 -4.36 6.08
C HIS A 49 2.80 -4.40 4.90
N VAL A 50 1.89 -3.43 4.83
CA VAL A 50 0.92 -3.34 3.73
C VAL A 50 1.62 -3.07 2.40
N GLY A 51 2.60 -2.15 2.36
CA GLY A 51 3.37 -1.83 1.16
C GLY A 51 4.13 -3.03 0.61
N MET A 52 4.78 -3.80 1.49
CA MET A 52 5.49 -5.03 1.13
C MET A 52 4.54 -6.07 0.51
N GLY A 53 3.36 -6.27 1.11
CA GLY A 53 2.34 -7.16 0.57
C GLY A 53 1.91 -6.76 -0.85
N ARG A 54 1.74 -5.46 -1.11
CA ARG A 54 1.40 -4.94 -2.44
C ARG A 54 2.51 -5.17 -3.47
N ARG A 55 3.77 -4.92 -3.12
CA ARG A 55 4.92 -5.19 -4.01
C ARG A 55 5.03 -6.67 -4.34
N LYS A 56 4.86 -7.55 -3.34
CA LYS A 56 4.83 -9.00 -3.57
C LYS A 56 3.72 -9.41 -4.53
N SER A 57 2.50 -8.91 -4.34
CA SER A 57 1.39 -9.20 -5.27
C SER A 57 1.69 -8.71 -6.69
N ALA A 58 2.26 -7.51 -6.83
CA ALA A 58 2.64 -6.97 -8.13
C ALA A 58 3.72 -7.84 -8.82
N ALA A 59 4.74 -8.28 -8.07
CA ALA A 59 5.79 -9.16 -8.58
C ALA A 59 5.24 -10.53 -9.04
N ILE A 60 4.33 -11.13 -8.27
CA ILE A 60 3.66 -12.39 -8.64
C ILE A 60 2.83 -12.21 -9.92
N ILE A 61 2.04 -11.13 -10.01
CA ILE A 61 1.20 -10.86 -11.20
C ILE A 61 2.08 -10.62 -12.43
N ALA A 62 3.17 -9.86 -12.28
CA ALA A 62 4.09 -9.56 -13.37
C ALA A 62 4.86 -10.80 -13.87
N ALA A 63 5.21 -11.73 -12.97
CA ALA A 63 5.85 -12.99 -13.32
C ALA A 63 4.92 -13.93 -14.12
N GLY A 64 3.60 -13.78 -13.95
CA GLY A 64 2.60 -14.62 -14.61
C GLY A 64 2.49 -16.03 -14.00
N PRO A 65 1.77 -16.95 -14.67
CA PRO A 65 1.58 -18.32 -14.19
C PRO A 65 2.91 -19.07 -14.06
N ALA A 66 3.16 -19.66 -12.89
CA ALA A 66 4.37 -20.45 -12.60
C ALA A 66 4.09 -21.50 -11.52
N ASP A 67 4.92 -22.54 -11.47
CA ASP A 67 4.83 -23.62 -10.46
C ASP A 67 5.19 -23.14 -9.04
N ALA A 68 5.94 -22.04 -8.93
CA ALA A 68 6.33 -21.44 -7.66
C ALA A 68 6.31 -19.91 -7.73
N PRO A 69 6.11 -19.21 -6.60
CA PRO A 69 6.26 -17.76 -6.52
C PRO A 69 7.68 -17.30 -6.90
N PRO A 70 7.85 -16.05 -7.37
CA PRO A 70 9.18 -15.49 -7.63
C PRO A 70 10.01 -15.42 -6.33
N ASP A 71 11.32 -15.26 -6.48
CA ASP A 71 12.21 -15.05 -5.34
C ASP A 71 11.85 -13.77 -4.57
N LYS A 72 12.10 -13.75 -3.26
CA LYS A 72 11.78 -12.59 -2.39
C LYS A 72 12.45 -11.30 -2.86
N SER A 73 13.65 -11.39 -3.43
CA SER A 73 14.36 -10.25 -4.01
C SER A 73 13.55 -9.51 -5.10
N ALA A 74 12.55 -10.14 -5.69
CA ALA A 74 11.65 -9.50 -6.66
C ALA A 74 10.70 -8.45 -6.04
N TRP A 75 10.53 -8.43 -4.71
CA TRP A 75 9.66 -7.44 -4.03
C TRP A 75 10.25 -6.85 -2.74
N GLU A 76 11.31 -7.47 -2.20
CA GLU A 76 12.14 -6.94 -1.13
C GLU A 76 13.34 -6.23 -1.77
N ASP A 77 13.17 -4.94 -2.10
CA ASP A 77 14.21 -4.04 -2.62
C ASP A 77 15.20 -3.56 -1.55
N GLY A 78 15.05 -4.04 -0.31
CA GLY A 78 15.85 -3.61 0.86
C GLY A 78 15.54 -2.18 1.34
N VAL A 79 14.88 -1.37 0.51
CA VAL A 79 14.46 -0.01 0.80
C VAL A 79 13.05 -0.08 1.39
N GLY A 80 12.98 -0.15 2.71
CA GLY A 80 11.73 0.06 3.43
C GLY A 80 11.01 1.36 3.00
N ALA A 81 9.73 1.46 3.34
CA ALA A 81 8.94 2.67 3.21
C ALA A 81 9.73 3.88 3.76
N PRO A 82 9.71 5.00 3.04
CA PRO A 82 10.36 6.22 3.50
C PRO A 82 9.91 6.58 4.91
N ARG A 83 10.88 6.86 5.80
CA ARG A 83 10.58 7.38 7.15
C ARG A 83 10.17 8.85 7.11
N GLU A 84 10.67 9.56 6.11
CA GLU A 84 10.33 10.96 5.87
C GLU A 84 9.11 11.04 4.95
N ARG A 85 8.20 11.99 5.25
CA ARG A 85 7.23 12.44 4.25
C ARG A 85 8.05 13.11 3.15
N GLY A 86 8.34 12.38 2.07
CA GLY A 86 8.94 12.97 0.87
C GLY A 86 8.12 14.18 0.42
N PRO A 87 8.73 15.14 -0.30
CA PRO A 87 8.02 16.34 -0.73
C PRO A 87 6.71 15.94 -1.42
N SER A 88 5.63 16.65 -1.11
CA SER A 88 4.34 16.49 -1.78
C SER A 88 4.59 16.39 -3.27
N TRP A 89 4.15 15.28 -3.89
CA TRP A 89 4.29 15.01 -5.33
C TRP A 89 4.09 16.31 -6.15
N PRO A 90 5.12 16.85 -6.82
CA PRO A 90 4.93 18.00 -7.68
C PRO A 90 4.39 17.48 -9.00
N GLY A 91 3.08 17.54 -9.20
CA GLY A 91 2.48 17.15 -10.47
C GLY A 91 1.03 16.69 -10.41
N GLY A 92 0.14 17.56 -9.95
CA GLY A 92 -1.21 17.57 -10.53
C GLY A 92 -1.14 18.29 -11.88
N PRO A 93 -1.85 17.84 -12.93
CA PRO A 93 -1.86 18.56 -14.20
C PRO A 93 -2.40 19.97 -13.96
N SER A 94 -1.54 20.97 -14.15
CA SER A 94 -1.94 22.37 -14.23
C SER A 94 -2.86 22.50 -15.43
N ALA A 95 -4.17 22.58 -15.18
CA ALA A 95 -5.11 23.07 -16.16
C ALA A 95 -4.81 24.56 -16.38
N SER A 96 -3.90 24.84 -17.31
CA SER A 96 -3.72 26.18 -17.86
C SER A 96 -4.43 26.21 -19.19
N ASN A 97 -5.63 26.80 -19.18
CA ASN A 97 -6.26 27.38 -20.36
C ASN A 97 -5.26 28.34 -21.01
N ASN A 98 -4.92 28.09 -22.27
CA ASN A 98 -4.90 29.12 -23.32
C ASN A 98 -5.03 28.44 -24.68
#